data_AF-A0A7K1SFT2-F1
#
_entry.id   AF-A0A7K1SFT2-F1
#
_cell.length_a   1.000
_cell.length_b   1.000
_cell.length_c   1.000
_cell.angle_alpha   90.00
_cell.angle_beta   90.00
_cell.angle_gamma   90.00
#
_symmetry.space_group_name_H-M   'P 1'
#
loop_
_entity.id
_entity.type
_entity.pdbx_description
1 polymer ?
#
loop_
_entity_poly.entity_id
_entity_poly.type
_entity_poly.pdbx_seq_one_letter_code
_entity_poly.pdbx_strand_id
1 'polypeptide(L)'
;MRASLIALIGAENTRLQLIPSTDEPALIESSYERLQKLVWDLKQLGPNASAVNRVWPILVRVGNNELRQMRGQYQNALRTQDTTAYVDAHHQLKAKIRETILPLFH
;
A
#
# COMPACT_ATOMS: atom_id res chain seq x y z
N MET A 1 21.53 5.79 6.41
CA MET A 1 20.20 5.75 7.09
C MET A 1 19.04 6.06 6.15
N ARG A 2 19.05 7.17 5.40
CA ARG A 2 18.02 7.45 4.38
C ARG A 2 18.01 6.45 3.22
N ALA A 3 19.18 6.16 2.62
CA ALA A 3 19.31 5.21 1.50
C ALA A 3 18.85 3.79 1.88
N SER A 4 19.08 3.36 3.12
CA SER A 4 18.62 2.07 3.62
C SER A 4 17.10 2.01 3.78
N LEU A 5 16.42 3.09 4.19
CA LEU A 5 14.95 3.12 4.25
C LEU A 5 14.31 3.07 2.86
N ILE A 6 14.86 3.79 1.87
CA ILE A 6 14.35 3.74 0.49
C ILE A 6 14.45 2.30 -0.06
N ALA A 7 15.57 1.61 0.18
CA ALA A 7 15.71 0.20 -0.22
C ALA A 7 14.67 -0.71 0.47
N LEU A 8 14.43 -0.52 1.78
CA LEU A 8 13.41 -1.27 2.52
C LEU A 8 11.99 -0.99 2.01
N ILE A 9 11.67 0.27 1.67
CA ILE A 9 10.38 0.65 1.07
C ILE A 9 10.22 -0.05 -0.29
N GLY A 10 11.27 -0.09 -1.11
CA GLY A 10 11.28 -0.80 -2.39
C GLY A 10 11.04 -2.30 -2.22
N ALA A 11 11.75 -2.95 -1.29
CA ALA A 11 11.58 -4.36 -0.99
C ALA A 11 10.17 -4.69 -0.49
N GLU A 12 9.63 -3.87 0.41
CA GLU A 12 8.30 -4.07 0.97
C GLU A 12 7.19 -3.87 -0.08
N ASN A 13 7.35 -2.89 -0.97
CA ASN A 13 6.44 -2.74 -2.09
C ASN A 13 6.51 -3.95 -3.03
N THR A 14 7.70 -4.44 -3.39
CA THR A 14 7.84 -5.66 -4.20
C THR A 14 7.11 -6.83 -3.55
N ARG A 15 7.28 -7.03 -2.24
CA ARG A 15 6.58 -8.09 -1.50
C ARG A 15 5.07 -7.92 -1.56
N LEU A 16 4.56 -6.70 -1.38
CA LEU A 16 3.13 -6.38 -1.51
C LEU A 16 2.62 -6.65 -2.93
N GLN A 17 3.39 -6.31 -3.96
CA GLN A 17 3.04 -6.55 -5.35
C GLN A 17 2.98 -8.04 -5.73
N LEU A 18 3.62 -8.92 -4.95
CA LEU A 18 3.60 -10.37 -5.16
C LEU A 18 2.42 -11.08 -4.48
N ILE A 19 1.65 -10.39 -3.61
CA ILE A 19 0.49 -10.99 -2.94
C ILE A 19 -0.60 -11.30 -3.99
N PRO A 20 -1.03 -12.57 -4.13
CA PRO A 20 -2.13 -12.96 -4.99
C PRO A 20 -3.41 -12.19 -4.66
N SER A 21 -4.14 -11.73 -5.69
CA SER A 21 -5.43 -11.03 -5.49
C SER A 21 -6.57 -11.94 -5.02
N THR A 22 -6.31 -13.25 -4.93
CA THR A 22 -7.22 -14.26 -4.39
C THR A 22 -7.02 -14.50 -2.89
N ASP A 23 -5.93 -14.00 -2.31
CA ASP A 23 -5.63 -14.20 -0.89
C ASP A 23 -6.54 -13.34 -0.01
N GLU A 24 -6.57 -13.64 1.28
CA GLU A 24 -7.30 -12.83 2.25
C GLU A 24 -6.69 -11.43 2.43
N PRO A 25 -7.51 -10.41 2.75
CA PRO A 25 -7.05 -9.02 2.96
C PRO A 25 -5.90 -8.86 3.97
N ALA A 26 -5.78 -9.74 4.96
CA ALA A 26 -4.83 -9.61 6.06
C ALA A 26 -3.36 -9.51 5.57
N LEU A 27 -3.01 -10.24 4.52
CA LEU A 27 -1.64 -10.22 3.99
C LEU A 27 -1.30 -8.86 3.36
N ILE A 28 -2.18 -8.31 2.52
CA ILE A 28 -1.95 -7.00 1.89
C ILE A 28 -2.03 -5.86 2.92
N GLU A 29 -2.93 -5.96 3.90
CA GLU A 29 -3.05 -4.99 5.00
C GLU A 29 -1.77 -4.93 5.84
N SER A 30 -1.27 -6.07 6.32
CA SER A 30 -0.03 -6.10 7.11
C SER A 30 1.18 -5.57 6.31
N SER A 31 1.20 -5.83 5.00
CA SER A 31 2.24 -5.34 4.10
C SER A 31 2.17 -3.85 3.90
N TYR A 32 0.96 -3.34 3.75
CA TYR A 32 0.71 -1.92 3.62
C TYR A 32 1.05 -1.15 4.91
N GLU A 33 0.71 -1.68 6.07
CA GLU A 33 1.06 -1.08 7.37
C GLU A 33 2.59 -0.96 7.56
N ARG A 34 3.33 -2.02 7.22
CA ARG A 34 4.80 -1.99 7.22
C ARG A 34 5.35 -0.94 6.25
N LEU A 35 4.82 -0.88 5.03
CA LEU A 35 5.19 0.12 4.04
C LEU A 35 4.93 1.55 4.56
N GLN A 36 3.77 1.78 5.16
CA GLN A 36 3.39 3.06 5.74
C GLN A 36 4.35 3.46 6.87
N LYS A 37 4.70 2.52 7.76
CA LYS A 37 5.68 2.75 8.82
C LYS A 37 7.05 3.14 8.27
N LEU A 38 7.54 2.45 7.25
CA LEU A 38 8.84 2.78 6.62
C LEU A 38 8.83 4.19 5.99
N VAL A 39 7.73 4.59 5.35
CA VAL A 39 7.60 5.95 4.78
C VAL A 39 7.46 7.00 5.88
N TRP A 40 6.82 6.68 7.00
CA TRP A 40 6.79 7.54 8.18
C TRP A 40 8.19 7.75 8.77
N ASP A 41 8.94 6.67 8.97
CA ASP A 41 10.31 6.75 9.48
C ASP A 41 11.19 7.59 8.54
N LEU A 42 11.02 7.43 7.22
CA LEU A 42 11.69 8.24 6.22
C LEU A 42 11.31 9.73 6.34
N LYS A 43 10.05 10.05 6.65
CA LYS A 43 9.59 11.42 6.90
C LYS A 43 10.25 12.03 8.14
N GLN A 44 10.42 11.24 9.21
CA GLN A 44 11.06 11.69 10.45
C GLN A 44 12.55 12.02 10.27
N LEU A 45 13.24 11.33 9.35
CA LEU A 45 14.65 11.61 9.05
C LEU A 45 14.91 12.95 8.34
N GLY A 46 13.87 13.63 7.86
CA GLY A 46 14.05 14.95 7.27
C GLY A 46 12.78 15.51 6.60
N PRO A 47 12.19 16.61 7.10
CA PRO A 47 11.00 17.23 6.53
C PRO A 47 11.19 17.87 5.13
N ASN A 48 12.43 17.93 4.61
CA ASN A 48 12.76 18.59 3.34
C ASN A 48 12.84 17.67 2.10
N ALA A 49 12.47 16.39 2.20
CA ALA A 49 12.32 15.55 1.03
C ALA A 49 10.96 15.84 0.37
N SER A 50 10.93 16.72 -0.64
CA SER A 50 9.71 17.11 -1.37
C SER A 50 8.87 15.92 -1.86
N ALA A 51 9.52 14.79 -2.15
CA ALA A 51 8.87 13.52 -2.46
C ALA A 51 8.06 12.99 -1.26
N VAL A 52 8.65 12.86 -0.08
CA VAL A 52 7.98 12.27 1.09
C VAL A 52 6.76 13.10 1.53
N ASN A 53 6.85 14.44 1.44
CA ASN A 53 5.71 15.31 1.76
C ASN A 53 4.55 15.17 0.77
N ARG A 54 4.81 14.78 -0.48
CA ARG A 54 3.77 14.45 -1.47
C ARG A 54 3.21 13.05 -1.25
N VAL A 55 4.08 12.08 -0.94
CA VAL A 55 3.72 10.66 -0.82
C VAL A 55 2.93 10.37 0.46
N TRP A 56 3.35 10.92 1.61
CA TRP A 56 2.74 10.63 2.91
C TRP A 56 1.22 10.85 2.98
N PRO A 57 0.68 12.04 2.64
CA PRO A 57 -0.78 12.26 2.73
C PRO A 57 -1.56 11.35 1.79
N ILE A 58 -1.01 11.01 0.61
CA ILE A 58 -1.65 10.12 -0.34
C ILE A 58 -1.68 8.69 0.22
N LEU A 59 -0.58 8.21 0.81
CA LEU A 59 -0.57 6.92 1.52
C LEU A 59 -1.67 6.89 2.57
N VAL A 60 -1.70 7.83 3.52
CA VAL A 60 -2.74 7.85 4.58
C VAL A 60 -4.16 7.75 3.99
N ARG A 61 -4.44 8.44 2.88
CA ARG A 61 -5.74 8.35 2.18
C ARG A 61 -5.99 6.97 1.56
N VAL A 62 -4.98 6.33 0.95
CA VAL A 62 -5.07 4.97 0.42
C VAL A 62 -5.45 4.00 1.54
N GLY A 63 -4.81 4.09 2.70
CA GLY A 63 -5.12 3.23 3.84
C GLY A 63 -6.54 3.42 4.37
N ASN A 64 -7.03 4.66 4.42
CA ASN A 64 -8.36 4.96 4.93
C ASN A 64 -9.50 4.55 3.98
N ASN A 65 -9.30 4.73 2.68
CA ASN A 65 -10.37 4.58 1.70
C ASN A 65 -10.28 3.25 0.95
N GLU A 66 -9.13 2.97 0.34
CA GLU A 66 -8.98 1.87 -0.62
C GLU A 66 -8.91 0.51 0.08
N LEU A 67 -8.16 0.41 1.20
CA LEU A 67 -8.16 -0.82 2.00
C LEU A 67 -9.54 -1.11 2.59
N ARG A 68 -10.24 -0.08 3.07
CA ARG A 68 -11.59 -0.24 3.61
C ARG A 68 -12.57 -0.70 2.52
N GLN A 69 -12.49 -0.11 1.32
CA GLN A 69 -13.29 -0.53 0.18
C GLN A 69 -13.00 -1.97 -0.23
N MET A 70 -11.73 -2.34 -0.38
CA MET A 70 -11.30 -3.70 -0.72
C MET A 70 -11.81 -4.71 0.33
N ARG A 71 -11.70 -4.40 1.63
CA ARG A 71 -12.23 -5.24 2.71
C ARG A 71 -13.75 -5.39 2.63
N GLY A 72 -14.47 -4.32 2.29
CA GLY A 72 -15.92 -4.37 2.03
C GLY A 72 -16.27 -5.30 0.87
N GLN A 73 -15.50 -5.26 -0.23
CA GLN A 73 -15.71 -6.16 -1.36
C GLN A 73 -15.40 -7.62 -1.00
N TYR A 74 -14.39 -7.87 -0.17
CA TYR A 74 -14.11 -9.21 0.34
C TYR A 74 -15.28 -9.76 1.16
N GLN A 75 -15.88 -8.96 2.05
CA GLN A 75 -17.06 -9.37 2.82
C GLN A 75 -18.27 -9.66 1.93
N ASN A 76 -18.47 -8.90 0.85
CA ASN A 76 -19.52 -9.18 -0.13
C ASN A 76 -19.24 -10.48 -0.88
N ALA A 77 -17.99 -10.70 -1.32
CA ALA A 77 -17.57 -11.91 -2.00
C ALA A 77 -17.81 -13.16 -1.15
N LEU A 78 -17.60 -13.10 0.18
CA LEU A 78 -17.93 -14.21 1.08
C LEU A 78 -19.44 -14.53 1.14
N ARG A 79 -20.31 -13.55 0.90
CA ARG A 79 -21.77 -13.73 0.90
C ARG A 79 -22.30 -14.23 -0.44
N THR A 80 -21.78 -13.68 -1.53
CA THR A 80 -22.28 -13.93 -2.89
C THR A 80 -21.50 -15.03 -3.62
N GLN A 81 -20.35 -15.44 -3.08
CA GLN A 81 -19.37 -16.31 -3.75
C GLN A 81 -18.81 -15.73 -5.06
N ASP A 82 -19.02 -14.45 -5.33
CA ASP A 82 -18.44 -13.73 -6.47
C ASP A 82 -17.24 -12.89 -6.01
N THR A 83 -16.04 -13.29 -6.44
CA THR A 83 -14.78 -12.65 -6.07
C THR A 83 -14.34 -11.56 -7.04
N THR A 84 -15.07 -11.31 -8.13
CA THR A 84 -14.63 -10.41 -9.21
C THR A 84 -14.34 -9.00 -8.71
N ALA A 85 -15.32 -8.39 -8.01
CA ALA A 85 -15.17 -7.05 -7.46
C ALA A 85 -14.07 -6.95 -6.39
N TYR A 86 -13.82 -8.03 -5.65
CA TYR A 86 -12.73 -8.09 -4.67
C TYR A 86 -11.36 -8.10 -5.37
N VAL A 87 -11.20 -8.98 -6.35
CA VAL A 87 -9.96 -9.11 -7.14
C VAL A 87 -9.62 -7.79 -7.83
N ASP A 88 -10.61 -7.13 -8.43
CA ASP A 88 -10.44 -5.82 -9.07
C ASP A 88 -10.01 -4.73 -8.07
N ALA A 89 -10.69 -4.65 -6.91
CA ALA A 89 -10.32 -3.71 -5.85
C ALA A 89 -8.90 -3.98 -5.33
N HIS A 90 -8.51 -5.24 -5.21
CA HIS A 90 -7.17 -5.64 -4.79
C HIS A 90 -6.10 -5.21 -5.82
N HIS A 91 -6.35 -5.41 -7.12
CA HIS A 91 -5.44 -4.94 -8.18
C HIS A 91 -5.30 -3.41 -8.21
N GLN A 92 -6.43 -2.69 -8.08
CA GLN A 92 -6.45 -1.23 -8.06
C GLN A 92 -5.67 -0.68 -6.85
N LEU A 93 -5.85 -1.26 -5.67
CA LEU A 93 -5.11 -0.91 -4.47
C LEU A 93 -3.59 -1.08 -4.69
N LYS A 94 -3.17 -2.24 -5.22
CA LYS A 94 -1.76 -2.53 -5.49
C LYS A 94 -1.12 -1.53 -6.46
N ALA A 95 -1.81 -1.20 -7.56
CA ALA A 95 -1.37 -0.20 -8.52
C ALA A 95 -1.23 1.17 -7.87
N LYS A 96 -2.24 1.59 -7.10
CA LYS A 96 -2.28 2.89 -6.44
C LYS A 96 -1.17 3.04 -5.40
N ILE A 97 -0.87 1.98 -4.64
CA ILE A 97 0.27 1.96 -3.71
C ILE A 97 1.58 2.17 -4.47
N ARG A 98 1.81 1.40 -5.54
CA ARG A 98 3.03 1.47 -6.36
C ARG A 98 3.24 2.88 -6.94
N GLU A 99 2.20 3.44 -7.53
CA GLU A 99 2.23 4.79 -8.10
C GLU A 99 2.50 5.85 -7.03
N THR A 100 1.87 5.71 -5.86
CA THR A 100 2.01 6.65 -4.76
C THR A 100 3.46 6.73 -4.26
N ILE A 101 4.17 5.61 -4.17
CA ILE A 101 5.54 5.59 -3.63
C ILE A 101 6.63 5.84 -4.68
N LEU A 102 6.29 5.78 -5.98
CA LEU A 102 7.26 5.94 -7.08
C LEU A 102 8.14 7.19 -6.94
N PRO A 103 7.61 8.37 -6.52
CA PRO A 103 8.43 9.56 -6.35
C PRO A 103 9.53 9.46 -5.27
N LEU A 104 9.51 8.43 -4.41
CA LEU A 104 10.56 8.24 -3.40
C LEU A 104 11.87 7.70 -3.98
N PHE A 105 11.84 7.17 -5.21
CA PHE A 105 12.98 6.52 -5.87
C PHE A 105 13.67 7.40 -6.93
N HIS A 106 13.20 8.63 -7.11
CA HIS A 106 13.73 9.62 -8.06
C HIS A 106 14.19 10.86 -7.29
#